data_AF-A0A954SI87-F1
#
_entry.id   AF-A0A954SI87-F1
#
_cell.length_a   1.000
_cell.length_b   1.000
_cell.length_c   1.000
_cell.angle_alpha   90.00
_cell.angle_beta   90.00
_cell.angle_gamma   90.00
#
_symmetry.space_group_name_H-M   'P 1'
#
loop_
_entity.id
_entity.type
_entity.pdbx_description
1 polymer ?
#
loop_
_entity_poly.entity_id
_entity_poly.type
_entity_poly.pdbx_seq_one_letter_code
_entity_poly.pdbx_strand_id
1 'polypeptide(L)'
;SDITGSHIYDQKEQKFVFYRGPVFTNLLLADEINRAPAKTHSALLEIMQEARITVDNSTFEVDEPFFVMATQNPVESEGTYNLPEAQLDRFLVKLYIDYPEESEETSIYTQHAGRGEPEPEKLKPVMTAKGVLKAMQLCEKVTLSESIIEYITRLVRETRKRIEVQLGCS
;
A
#
# COMPACT_ATOMS: atom_id res chain seq x y z
N SER A 1 11.18 -5.29 15.31
CA SER A 1 11.21 -5.17 13.84
C SER A 1 10.63 -3.82 13.49
N ASP A 2 11.25 -3.08 12.57
CA ASP A 2 11.05 -1.63 12.42
C ASP A 2 9.61 -1.25 12.06
N ILE A 3 8.91 -2.10 11.31
CA ILE A 3 7.54 -1.83 10.87
C ILE A 3 6.47 -2.58 11.68
N THR A 4 6.77 -3.78 12.20
CA THR A 4 5.77 -4.63 12.85
C THR A 4 5.60 -4.32 14.34
N GLY A 5 6.57 -3.66 14.96
CA GLY A 5 6.62 -3.44 16.40
C GLY A 5 7.60 -4.37 17.13
N SER A 6 7.62 -4.24 18.45
CA SER A 6 8.53 -5.00 19.33
C SER A 6 8.01 -5.08 20.75
N HIS A 7 8.45 -6.11 21.46
CA HIS A 7 8.30 -6.19 22.92
C HIS A 7 9.38 -5.35 23.60
N ILE A 8 8.95 -4.37 24.41
CA ILE A 8 9.84 -3.55 25.23
C ILE A 8 9.57 -3.90 26.69
N TYR A 9 10.64 -4.08 27.47
CA TYR A 9 10.51 -4.34 28.90
C TYR A 9 10.06 -3.07 29.62
N ASP A 10 8.85 -3.10 30.19
CA ASP A 10 8.34 -2.03 31.04
C ASP A 10 8.82 -2.26 32.48
N GLN A 11 9.66 -1.35 32.98
CA GLN A 11 10.24 -1.45 34.32
C GLN A 11 9.22 -1.26 35.45
N LYS A 12 8.11 -0.54 35.21
CA LYS A 12 7.05 -0.34 36.21
C LYS A 12 6.18 -1.58 36.34
N GLU A 13 5.84 -2.17 35.21
CA GLU A 13 4.98 -3.36 35.14
C GLU A 13 5.77 -4.67 35.30
N GLN A 14 7.11 -4.60 35.31
CA GLN A 14 8.04 -5.73 35.33
C GLN A 14 7.72 -6.81 34.29
N LYS A 15 7.27 -6.40 33.11
CA LYS A 15 6.85 -7.29 32.03
C LYS A 15 7.23 -6.75 30.65
N PHE A 16 7.38 -7.65 29.69
CA PHE A 16 7.52 -7.27 28.29
C PHE A 16 6.16 -6.85 27.72
N VAL A 17 6.04 -5.58 27.33
CA VAL A 17 4.82 -5.01 26.72
C VAL A 17 5.04 -4.87 25.22
N PHE A 18 4.05 -5.29 24.43
CA PHE A 18 4.11 -5.13 22.98
C PHE A 18 3.81 -3.68 22.59
N TYR A 19 4.73 -3.05 21.87
CA TYR A 19 4.55 -1.75 21.26
C TYR A 19 4.25 -1.94 19.77
N ARG A 20 3.06 -1.48 19.36
CA ARG A 20 2.58 -1.53 17.98
C ARG A 20 3.48 -0.69 17.07
N GLY A 21 3.90 -1.29 15.95
CA GLY A 21 4.62 -0.58 14.89
C GLY A 21 3.70 0.26 13.99
N PRO A 22 4.27 0.98 13.01
CA PRO A 22 3.51 1.86 12.10
C PRO A 22 2.47 1.15 11.21
N VAL A 23 2.58 -0.17 11.04
CA VAL A 23 1.63 -0.97 10.24
C VAL A 23 0.24 -1.09 10.87
N PHE A 24 0.09 -0.78 12.16
CA PHE A 24 -1.22 -0.76 12.84
C PHE A 24 -1.95 0.55 12.53
N THR A 25 -2.45 0.66 11.30
CA THR A 25 -3.15 1.82 10.72
C THR A 25 -4.10 1.32 9.63
N ASN A 26 -5.02 2.17 9.15
CA ASN A 26 -5.81 1.87 7.95
C ASN A 26 -5.09 2.23 6.64
N LEU A 27 -4.24 3.26 6.67
CA LEU A 27 -3.49 3.75 5.51
C LEU A 27 -2.02 3.84 5.87
N LEU A 28 -1.17 3.11 5.14
CA LEU A 28 0.27 3.10 5.31
C LEU A 28 0.94 3.64 4.04
N LEU A 29 1.69 4.73 4.18
CA LEU A 29 2.58 5.23 3.13
C LEU A 29 4.01 4.77 3.42
N ALA A 30 4.50 3.82 2.63
CA ALA A 30 5.87 3.34 2.63
C ALA A 30 6.70 4.14 1.60
N ASP A 31 7.22 5.27 2.05
CA ASP A 31 8.04 6.14 1.20
C ASP A 31 9.40 5.49 0.89
N GLU A 32 9.84 5.61 -0.35
CA GLU A 32 11.07 5.07 -0.90
C GLU A 32 11.28 3.60 -0.50
N ILE A 33 10.28 2.76 -0.77
CA ILE A 33 10.29 1.35 -0.34
C ILE A 33 11.57 0.65 -0.79
N ASN A 34 12.13 1.01 -1.94
CA ASN A 34 13.38 0.47 -2.47
C ASN A 34 14.62 0.74 -1.57
N ARG A 35 14.57 1.65 -0.60
CA ARG A 35 15.68 1.87 0.36
C ARG A 35 15.57 1.00 1.61
N ALA A 36 14.40 0.42 1.86
CA ALA A 36 14.20 -0.43 3.02
C ALA A 36 14.98 -1.76 2.87
N PRO A 37 15.51 -2.33 3.96
CA PRO A 37 16.14 -3.66 3.91
C PRO A 37 15.17 -4.75 3.46
N ALA A 38 15.69 -5.81 2.85
CA ALA A 38 14.88 -6.95 2.37
C ALA A 38 13.99 -7.60 3.47
N LYS A 39 14.42 -7.55 4.74
CA LYS A 39 13.61 -8.01 5.88
C LYS A 39 12.34 -7.18 6.07
N THR A 40 12.45 -5.85 5.90
CA THR A 40 11.33 -4.92 5.99
C THR A 40 10.36 -5.10 4.82
N HIS A 41 10.87 -5.34 3.60
CA HIS A 41 10.02 -5.71 2.45
C HIS A 41 9.24 -6.97 2.73
N SER A 42 9.92 -8.02 3.17
CA SER A 42 9.29 -9.32 3.42
C SER A 42 8.18 -9.20 4.46
N ALA A 43 8.44 -8.49 5.56
CA ALA A 43 7.44 -8.23 6.59
C ALA A 43 6.25 -7.42 6.07
N LEU A 44 6.49 -6.35 5.28
CA LEU A 44 5.39 -5.55 4.72
C LEU A 44 4.51 -6.37 3.77
N LEU A 45 5.12 -7.14 2.88
CA LEU A 45 4.41 -7.96 1.90
C LEU A 45 3.65 -9.13 2.55
N GLU A 46 4.19 -9.70 3.63
CA GLU A 46 3.48 -10.68 4.45
C GLU A 46 2.22 -10.06 5.06
N ILE A 47 2.32 -8.86 5.63
CA ILE A 47 1.19 -8.15 6.24
C ILE A 47 0.14 -7.80 5.18
N MET A 48 0.58 -7.33 4.00
CA MET A 48 -0.32 -7.05 2.87
C MET A 48 -1.12 -8.29 2.44
N GLN A 49 -0.52 -9.48 2.52
CA GLN A 49 -1.14 -10.72 2.09
C GLN A 49 -2.03 -11.36 3.17
N GLU A 50 -1.59 -11.31 4.42
CA GLU A 50 -2.18 -12.08 5.52
C GLU A 50 -3.06 -11.23 6.45
N ALA A 51 -3.02 -9.90 6.33
CA ALA A 51 -3.72 -8.95 7.20
C ALA A 51 -3.46 -9.18 8.71
N ARG A 52 -2.30 -9.75 9.05
CA ARG A 52 -1.89 -10.05 10.41
C ARG A 52 -0.38 -9.99 10.56
N ILE A 53 0.05 -9.83 11.79
CA ILE A 53 1.44 -9.67 12.19
C ILE A 53 1.73 -10.67 13.28
N THR A 54 2.78 -11.49 13.12
CA THR A 54 3.22 -12.41 14.17
C THR A 54 4.58 -11.98 14.71
N VAL A 55 4.66 -11.73 16.02
CA VAL A 55 5.90 -11.37 16.73
C VAL A 55 6.00 -12.21 17.99
N ASP A 56 7.13 -12.90 18.18
CA ASP A 56 7.46 -13.66 19.40
C ASP A 56 6.31 -14.56 19.93
N ASN A 57 5.65 -15.29 19.03
CA ASN A 57 4.48 -16.17 19.25
C ASN A 57 3.14 -15.49 19.52
N SER A 58 3.06 -14.17 19.42
CA SER A 58 1.79 -13.43 19.48
C SER A 58 1.40 -12.96 18.08
N THR A 59 0.16 -13.24 17.68
CA THR A 59 -0.41 -12.76 16.41
C THR A 59 -1.38 -11.62 16.68
N PHE A 60 -1.26 -10.56 15.89
CA PHE A 60 -2.08 -9.35 15.97
C PHE A 60 -2.68 -9.07 14.58
N GLU A 61 -3.96 -8.73 14.54
CA GLU A 61 -4.62 -8.29 13.30
C GLU A 61 -4.28 -6.82 13.02
N VAL A 62 -4.18 -6.46 11.73
CA VAL A 62 -4.12 -5.05 11.33
C VAL A 62 -5.52 -4.45 11.27
N ASP A 63 -5.60 -3.13 11.36
CA ASP A 63 -6.88 -2.42 11.30
C ASP A 63 -7.44 -2.45 9.88
N GLU A 64 -8.69 -2.89 9.73
CA GLU A 64 -9.38 -2.93 8.43
C GLU A 64 -10.23 -1.67 8.17
N PRO A 65 -10.26 -1.14 6.92
CA PRO A 65 -9.48 -1.59 5.76
C PRO A 65 -8.00 -1.24 5.91
N PHE A 66 -7.12 -2.09 5.38
CA PHE A 66 -5.68 -1.86 5.36
C PHE A 66 -5.23 -1.60 3.92
N PHE A 67 -4.73 -0.39 3.66
CA PHE A 67 -4.26 0.03 2.34
C PHE A 67 -2.81 0.51 2.41
N VAL A 68 -1.97 -0.03 1.54
CA VAL A 68 -0.55 0.32 1.45
C VAL A 68 -0.30 1.09 0.16
N MET A 69 0.26 2.29 0.31
CA MET A 69 0.88 3.05 -0.77
C MET A 69 2.38 2.96 -0.61
N ALA A 70 3.11 2.66 -1.69
CA ALA A 70 4.56 2.66 -1.67
C ALA A 70 5.08 3.54 -2.81
N THR A 71 6.09 4.35 -2.54
CA THR A 71 6.78 5.15 -3.56
C THR A 71 8.12 4.49 -3.88
N GLN A 72 8.58 4.64 -5.11
CA GLN A 72 9.91 4.23 -5.53
C GLN A 72 10.53 5.39 -6.29
N ASN A 73 11.69 5.87 -5.84
CA ASN A 73 12.46 6.86 -6.58
C ASN A 73 13.30 6.15 -7.65
N PRO A 74 13.07 6.38 -8.96
CA PRO A 74 13.76 5.66 -10.02
C PRO A 74 15.18 6.15 -10.30
N VAL A 75 15.58 7.32 -9.80
CA VAL A 75 16.82 8.00 -10.20
C VAL A 75 18.00 7.65 -9.28
N GLU A 76 17.74 7.40 -7.99
CA GLU A 76 18.79 7.10 -7.02
C GLU A 76 19.07 5.60 -6.97
N SER A 77 20.29 5.18 -7.34
CA SER A 77 20.71 3.76 -7.35
C SER A 77 21.57 3.38 -6.14
N GLU A 78 22.18 4.33 -5.43
CA GLU A 78 23.04 4.02 -4.28
C GLU A 78 22.21 3.57 -3.07
N GLY A 79 22.52 2.39 -2.54
CA GLY A 79 21.86 1.85 -1.35
C GLY A 79 20.41 1.40 -1.57
N THR A 80 20.03 1.09 -2.81
CA THR A 80 18.68 0.61 -3.14
C THR A 80 18.63 -0.90 -3.35
N TYR A 81 17.52 -1.50 -2.95
CA TYR A 81 17.13 -2.87 -3.17
C TYR A 81 15.93 -2.87 -4.10
N ASN A 82 16.15 -3.26 -5.36
CA ASN A 82 15.06 -3.43 -6.31
C ASN A 82 14.08 -4.48 -5.77
N LEU A 83 12.78 -4.17 -5.77
CA LEU A 83 11.76 -5.17 -5.49
C LEU A 83 11.71 -6.14 -6.68
N PRO A 84 11.93 -7.46 -6.47
CA PRO A 84 11.70 -8.46 -7.51
C PRO A 84 10.27 -8.38 -8.05
N GLU A 85 10.06 -8.77 -9.31
CA GLU A 85 8.74 -8.76 -9.94
C GLU A 85 7.68 -9.50 -9.12
N ALA A 86 8.04 -10.64 -8.54
CA ALA A 86 7.16 -11.41 -7.67
C ALA A 86 6.69 -10.65 -6.41
N GLN A 87 7.41 -9.62 -5.97
CA GLN A 87 7.00 -8.75 -4.88
C GLN A 87 6.11 -7.60 -5.38
N LEU A 88 6.44 -7.03 -6.55
CA LEU A 88 5.61 -6.01 -7.19
C LEU A 88 4.23 -6.55 -7.59
N ASP A 89 4.11 -7.84 -7.90
CA ASP A 89 2.84 -8.51 -8.23
C ASP A 89 1.80 -8.45 -7.09
N ARG A 90 2.24 -8.16 -5.86
CA ARG A 90 1.34 -7.96 -4.70
C ARG A 90 0.70 -6.57 -4.66
N PHE A 91 1.14 -5.63 -5.49
CA PHE A 91 0.53 -4.32 -5.61
C PHE A 91 -0.50 -4.34 -6.74
N LEU A 92 -1.76 -4.05 -6.39
CA LEU A 92 -2.87 -4.05 -7.35
C LEU A 92 -2.70 -3.03 -8.48
N VAL A 93 -2.09 -1.89 -8.19
CA VAL A 93 -1.91 -0.78 -9.13
C VAL A 93 -0.50 -0.23 -9.03
N LYS A 94 0.14 -0.03 -10.19
CA LYS A 94 1.36 0.77 -10.33
C LYS A 94 1.02 2.07 -11.04
N LEU A 95 1.31 3.20 -10.41
CA LEU A 95 1.11 4.53 -10.98
C LEU A 95 2.48 5.14 -11.33
N TYR A 96 2.56 5.73 -12.52
CA TYR A 96 3.66 6.61 -12.89
C TYR A 96 3.16 8.04 -12.71
N ILE A 97 3.85 8.81 -11.88
CA ILE A 97 3.50 10.19 -11.57
C ILE A 97 4.54 11.07 -12.25
N ASP A 98 4.10 11.80 -13.28
CA ASP A 98 4.90 12.82 -13.94
C ASP A 98 4.64 14.19 -13.32
N TYR A 99 5.43 15.18 -13.72
CA TYR A 99 5.20 16.55 -13.32
C TYR A 99 3.86 17.06 -13.86
N PRO A 100 3.10 17.84 -13.07
CA PRO A 100 1.89 18.51 -13.54
C PRO A 100 2.18 19.47 -14.70
N GLU A 101 1.16 19.74 -15.52
CA GLU A 101 1.26 20.75 -16.58
C GLU A 101 1.35 22.17 -15.97
N GLU A 102 1.89 23.15 -16.71
CA GLU A 102 2.08 24.53 -16.23
C GLU A 102 0.79 25.14 -15.63
N SER A 103 -0.36 24.85 -16.24
CA SER A 103 -1.67 25.31 -15.77
C SER A 103 -2.09 24.68 -14.44
N GLU A 104 -1.73 23.42 -14.22
CA GLU A 104 -2.00 22.68 -12.98
C GLU A 104 -1.07 23.16 -11.87
N GLU A 105 0.22 23.34 -12.17
CA GLU A 105 1.20 23.95 -11.25
C GLU A 105 0.75 25.34 -10.81
N THR A 106 0.36 26.19 -11.76
CA THR A 106 -0.15 27.53 -11.46
C THR A 106 -1.37 27.47 -10.54
N SER A 107 -2.29 26.53 -10.78
CA SER A 107 -3.46 26.30 -9.91
C SER A 107 -3.06 25.85 -8.51
N ILE A 108 -2.13 24.90 -8.38
CA ILE A 108 -1.60 24.42 -7.11
C ILE A 108 -0.98 25.61 -6.34
N TYR A 109 -0.06 26.35 -6.96
CA TYR A 109 0.55 27.52 -6.33
C TYR A 109 -0.49 28.56 -5.94
N THR A 110 -1.47 28.86 -6.78
CA THR A 110 -2.53 29.83 -6.47
C THR A 110 -3.37 29.38 -5.27
N GLN A 111 -3.69 28.09 -5.18
CA GLN A 111 -4.45 27.54 -4.05
C GLN A 111 -3.65 27.60 -2.74
N HIS A 112 -2.33 27.41 -2.80
CA HIS A 112 -1.44 27.45 -1.63
C HIS A 112 -0.93 28.87 -1.29
N ALA A 113 -0.90 29.80 -2.23
CA ALA A 113 -0.34 31.15 -2.04
C ALA A 113 -1.25 32.12 -1.28
N GLY A 114 -2.45 31.70 -0.87
CA GLY A 114 -3.38 32.53 -0.10
C GLY A 114 -4.17 31.79 0.99
N ARG A 115 -4.08 30.45 1.04
CA ARG A 115 -4.52 29.64 2.17
C ARG A 115 -3.26 29.34 2.97
N GLY A 116 -3.28 29.52 4.29
CA GLY A 116 -2.14 29.15 5.15
C GLY A 116 -1.83 27.65 5.07
N GLU A 117 -1.19 27.10 6.10
CA GLU A 117 -1.02 25.65 6.17
C GLU A 117 -2.37 24.93 5.95
N PRO A 118 -2.39 23.78 5.25
CA PRO A 118 -3.59 22.96 5.16
C PRO A 118 -4.19 22.74 6.55
N GLU A 119 -5.51 22.79 6.67
CA GLU A 119 -6.23 22.58 7.93
C GLU A 119 -7.04 21.26 7.87
N PRO A 120 -6.38 20.08 7.90
CA PRO A 120 -7.05 18.78 7.84
C PRO A 120 -8.17 18.63 8.87
N GLU A 121 -8.02 19.24 10.04
CA GLU A 121 -8.99 19.21 11.14
C GLU A 121 -10.34 19.86 10.78
N LYS A 122 -10.39 20.71 9.75
CA LYS A 122 -11.65 21.28 9.25
C LYS A 122 -12.36 20.38 8.24
N LEU A 123 -11.71 19.33 7.75
CA LEU A 123 -12.33 18.37 6.84
C LEU A 123 -13.38 17.56 7.60
N LYS A 124 -14.58 17.48 7.01
CA LYS A 124 -15.66 16.63 7.54
C LYS A 124 -15.55 15.25 6.90
N PRO A 125 -15.40 14.17 7.70
CA PRO A 125 -15.36 12.83 7.15
C PRO A 125 -16.70 12.50 6.48
N VAL A 126 -16.65 12.06 5.22
CA VAL A 126 -17.83 11.66 4.44
C VAL A 126 -18.21 10.18 4.66
N MET A 127 -17.28 9.39 5.19
CA MET A 127 -17.46 7.96 5.43
C MET A 127 -16.59 7.50 6.61
N THR A 128 -16.99 6.40 7.25
CA THR A 128 -16.18 5.72 8.28
C THR A 128 -15.50 4.49 7.68
N ALA A 129 -14.45 3.97 8.34
CA ALA A 129 -13.80 2.71 7.95
C ALA A 129 -14.81 1.54 7.78
N LYS A 130 -15.77 1.41 8.70
CA LYS A 130 -16.86 0.43 8.60
C LYS A 130 -17.74 0.64 7.35
N GLY A 131 -17.96 1.90 6.97
CA GLY A 131 -18.67 2.26 5.73
C GLY A 131 -17.90 1.81 4.49
N VAL A 132 -16.57 2.00 4.47
CA VAL A 132 -15.69 1.55 3.39
C VAL A 132 -15.73 0.03 3.26
N LEU A 133 -15.61 -0.71 4.36
CA LEU A 133 -15.71 -2.19 4.36
C LEU A 133 -17.05 -2.67 3.81
N LYS A 134 -18.15 -2.01 4.18
CA LYS A 134 -19.47 -2.32 3.63
C LYS A 134 -19.54 -2.06 2.12
N ALA A 135 -18.90 -1.01 1.63
CA ALA A 135 -18.82 -0.73 0.21
C ALA A 135 -18.01 -1.81 -0.54
N MET A 136 -16.87 -2.25 0.02
CA MET A 136 -16.07 -3.35 -0.52
C MET A 136 -16.89 -4.64 -0.65
N GLN A 137 -17.65 -5.01 0.39
CA GLN A 137 -18.57 -6.16 0.37
C GLN A 137 -19.70 -6.04 -0.66
N LEU A 138 -20.09 -4.83 -1.05
CA LEU A 138 -21.07 -4.62 -2.12
C LEU A 138 -20.43 -4.82 -3.50
N CYS A 139 -19.17 -4.44 -3.68
CA CYS A 139 -18.43 -4.68 -4.92
C CYS A 139 -18.30 -6.19 -5.22
N GLU A 140 -18.18 -7.04 -4.20
CA GLU A 140 -18.14 -8.51 -4.37
C GLU A 140 -19.44 -9.10 -4.95
N LYS A 141 -20.56 -8.35 -4.86
CA LYS A 141 -21.86 -8.79 -5.39
C LYS A 141 -22.06 -8.40 -6.86
N VAL A 142 -21.11 -7.70 -7.47
CA VAL A 142 -21.16 -7.33 -8.87
C VAL A 142 -21.00 -8.58 -9.73
N THR A 143 -22.03 -8.89 -10.52
CA THR A 143 -22.03 -10.04 -11.43
C THR A 143 -21.32 -9.69 -12.74
N LEU A 144 -20.40 -10.54 -13.18
CA LEU A 144 -19.75 -10.42 -14.49
C LEU A 144 -20.48 -11.28 -15.53
N SER A 145 -20.70 -10.74 -16.73
CA SER A 145 -21.20 -11.54 -17.85
C SER A 145 -20.11 -12.46 -18.37
N GLU A 146 -20.51 -13.59 -18.96
CA GLU A 146 -19.59 -14.54 -19.60
C GLU A 146 -18.69 -13.86 -20.63
N SER A 147 -19.24 -12.95 -21.44
CA SER A 147 -18.48 -12.18 -22.43
C SER A 147 -17.34 -11.35 -21.83
N ILE A 148 -17.50 -10.80 -20.61
CA ILE A 148 -16.46 -10.04 -19.92
C ILE A 148 -15.38 -11.00 -19.41
N ILE A 149 -15.77 -12.14 -18.83
CA ILE A 149 -14.83 -13.16 -18.34
C ILE A 149 -13.98 -13.70 -19.50
N GLU A 150 -14.60 -14.01 -20.63
CA GLU A 150 -13.91 -14.44 -21.84
C GLU A 150 -12.95 -13.37 -22.37
N TYR A 151 -13.38 -12.11 -22.37
CA TYR A 151 -12.54 -10.99 -22.81
C TYR A 151 -11.30 -10.83 -21.92
N ILE A 152 -11.47 -10.82 -20.60
CA ILE A 152 -10.35 -10.76 -19.63
C ILE A 152 -9.40 -11.95 -19.84
N THR A 153 -9.95 -13.15 -19.97
CA THR A 153 -9.16 -14.37 -20.20
C THR A 153 -8.34 -14.27 -21.48
N ARG A 154 -8.94 -13.77 -22.57
CA ARG A 154 -8.23 -13.56 -23.84
C ARG A 154 -7.12 -12.54 -23.70
N LEU A 155 -7.38 -11.40 -23.05
CA LEU A 155 -6.35 -10.39 -22.81
C LEU A 155 -5.16 -10.98 -22.05
N VAL A 156 -5.40 -11.63 -20.92
CA VAL A 156 -4.35 -12.26 -20.11
C VAL A 156 -3.54 -13.27 -20.94
N ARG A 157 -4.21 -14.14 -21.70
CA ARG A 157 -3.53 -15.12 -22.56
C ARG A 157 -2.69 -14.49 -23.67
N GLU A 158 -3.14 -13.40 -24.28
CA GLU A 158 -2.38 -12.72 -25.32
C GLU A 158 -1.11 -12.06 -24.75
N THR A 159 -1.13 -11.57 -23.51
CA THR A 159 0.10 -11.04 -22.87
C THR A 159 1.18 -12.10 -22.70
N ARG A 160 0.81 -13.36 -22.44
CA ARG A 160 1.74 -14.50 -22.27
C ARG A 160 2.33 -15.03 -23.58
N LYS A 161 1.81 -14.60 -24.73
CA LYS A 161 2.28 -15.02 -26.07
C LYS A 161 3.23 -14.03 -26.71
N ARG A 162 3.32 -12.80 -26.19
CA ARG A 162 4.18 -11.74 -26.73
C ARG A 162 5.63 -12.05 -26.41
N ILE A 163 6.49 -12.01 -27.41
CA ILE A 163 7.93 -12.27 -27.26
C ILE A 163 8.59 -11.14 -26.46
N GLU A 164 8.02 -9.94 -26.51
CA GLU A 164 8.48 -8.75 -25.80
C GLU A 164 8.16 -8.79 -24.29
N VAL A 165 7.38 -9.77 -23.83
CA VAL A 165 6.94 -9.88 -22.43
C VAL A 165 7.41 -11.21 -21.84
N GLN A 166 8.22 -11.16 -20.77
CA GLN A 166 8.90 -12.35 -20.24
C GLN A 166 7.97 -13.36 -19.54
N LEU A 167 6.96 -12.88 -18.80
CA LEU A 167 6.05 -13.74 -17.99
C LEU A 167 4.55 -13.50 -18.29
N GLY A 168 4.17 -12.39 -18.91
CA GLY A 168 2.78 -11.99 -19.12
C GLY A 168 2.05 -11.64 -17.82
N CYS A 169 0.78 -11.25 -17.90
CA CYS A 169 -0.04 -11.06 -16.70
C CYS A 169 -0.32 -12.42 -16.02
N SER A 170 -0.21 -12.49 -14.69
CA SER A 170 -0.55 -13.65 -13.86
C SER A 170 -2.05 -13.68 -13.54
#